data_AF-A0A1Y3GA27-F1
#
_entry.id   AF-A0A1Y3GA27-F1
#
_cell.length_a   1.000
_cell.length_b   1.000
_cell.length_c   1.000
_cell.angle_alpha   90.00
_cell.angle_beta   90.00
_cell.angle_gamma   90.00
#
_symmetry.space_group_name_H-M   'P 1'
#
loop_
_entity.id
_entity.type
_entity.pdbx_description
1 polymer ?
#
loop_
_entity_poly.entity_id
_entity_poly.type
_entity_poly.pdbx_seq_one_letter_code
_entity_poly.pdbx_strand_id
1 'polypeptide(L)'
;MALGIVIRKTKHQLKNKWKDTPIIVVDRNLNHAIPVTGGHHGANQTTLKLHKKLGLYPAITTATEASQKPSLEEIARKHNKKIKNKPASKKINSYILDLQTDLPIIKIDGPRTIMIEDNVAILHNPEKTPNYIIGVGARKNIKKQKVIDAVKKTLQQNNLNKKQVTALATADIKEDEEGIKKAAQQLELPLLIVPKKKINQINPPSKSRAEDLGYTGVAEPTALATSIEKKLIQKKTAFDDVTTAIAR
;
A
#
# COMPACT_ATOMS: atom_id res chain seq x y z
N MET A 1 -20.36 -11.03 -25.29
CA MET A 1 -20.44 -12.48 -24.94
C MET A 1 -21.58 -12.68 -23.95
N ALA A 2 -22.26 -13.83 -23.91
CA ALA A 2 -23.34 -14.06 -22.95
C ALA A 2 -22.83 -14.03 -21.50
N LEU A 3 -23.59 -13.38 -20.60
CA LEU A 3 -23.23 -13.19 -19.19
C LEU A 3 -22.91 -14.52 -18.48
N GLY A 4 -23.73 -15.56 -18.70
CA GLY A 4 -23.51 -16.87 -18.10
C GLY A 4 -22.17 -17.53 -18.49
N ILE A 5 -21.67 -17.28 -19.70
CA ILE A 5 -20.35 -17.78 -20.13
C ILE A 5 -19.25 -17.05 -19.36
N VAL A 6 -19.38 -15.73 -19.22
CA VAL A 6 -18.40 -14.91 -18.49
C VAL A 6 -18.31 -15.40 -17.06
N ILE A 7 -19.44 -15.54 -16.36
CA ILE A 7 -19.49 -16.02 -14.96
C ILE A 7 -18.83 -17.39 -14.83
N ARG A 8 -19.18 -18.36 -15.70
CA ARG A 8 -18.59 -19.71 -15.65
C ARG A 8 -17.07 -19.70 -15.87
N LYS A 9 -16.56 -18.82 -16.75
CA LYS A 9 -15.12 -18.69 -17.03
C LYS A 9 -14.37 -17.95 -15.92
N THR A 10 -15.00 -16.98 -15.25
CA THR A 10 -14.31 -16.10 -14.29
C THR A 10 -14.48 -16.51 -12.84
N LYS A 11 -15.45 -17.37 -12.50
CA LYS A 11 -15.76 -17.78 -11.11
C LYS A 11 -14.53 -18.23 -10.30
N HIS A 12 -13.58 -18.92 -10.92
CA HIS A 12 -12.37 -19.43 -10.24
C HIS A 12 -11.35 -18.34 -9.91
N GLN A 13 -11.48 -17.16 -10.50
CA GLN A 13 -10.59 -16.01 -10.28
C GLN A 13 -11.16 -15.04 -9.25
N LEU A 14 -12.44 -15.16 -8.90
CA LEU A 14 -13.11 -14.34 -7.90
C LEU A 14 -12.77 -14.86 -6.50
N LYS A 15 -12.18 -14.01 -5.68
CA LYS A 15 -11.73 -14.30 -4.32
C LYS A 15 -12.51 -13.50 -3.30
N ASN A 16 -12.53 -12.17 -3.44
CA ASN A 16 -13.31 -11.29 -2.60
C ASN A 16 -13.40 -9.89 -3.19
N LYS A 17 -14.43 -9.16 -2.75
CA LYS A 17 -14.74 -7.80 -3.20
C LYS A 17 -13.52 -6.88 -3.21
N TRP A 18 -12.56 -7.00 -2.29
CA TRP A 18 -11.40 -6.10 -2.17
C TRP A 18 -10.25 -6.36 -3.14
N LYS A 19 -10.16 -7.58 -3.70
CA LYS A 19 -9.06 -7.99 -4.58
C LYS A 19 -9.51 -8.29 -6.00
N ASP A 20 -10.80 -8.55 -6.19
CA ASP A 20 -11.33 -9.00 -7.48
C ASP A 20 -11.27 -7.87 -8.51
N THR A 21 -10.80 -8.22 -9.71
CA THR A 21 -10.76 -7.31 -10.84
C THR A 21 -12.20 -6.93 -11.26
N PRO A 22 -12.44 -5.65 -11.60
CA PRO A 22 -13.68 -5.23 -12.26
C PRO A 22 -13.96 -6.04 -13.53
N ILE A 23 -15.14 -6.63 -13.63
CA ILE A 23 -15.61 -7.33 -14.84
C ILE A 23 -16.87 -6.65 -15.33
N ILE A 24 -16.90 -6.34 -16.62
CA ILE A 24 -18.04 -5.76 -17.32
C ILE A 24 -18.33 -6.63 -18.53
N VAL A 25 -19.59 -6.99 -18.70
CA VAL A 25 -20.05 -7.77 -19.85
C VAL A 25 -20.75 -6.85 -20.81
N VAL A 26 -20.26 -6.86 -22.04
CA VAL A 26 -20.91 -6.21 -23.18
C VAL A 26 -21.45 -7.30 -24.10
N ASP A 27 -22.73 -7.19 -24.47
CA ASP A 27 -23.34 -8.13 -25.41
C ASP A 27 -22.84 -7.89 -26.85
N ARG A 28 -23.10 -8.86 -27.74
CA ARG A 28 -22.54 -8.84 -29.10
C ARG A 28 -23.05 -7.67 -29.94
N ASN A 29 -24.26 -7.18 -29.67
CA ASN A 29 -24.90 -6.12 -30.43
C ASN A 29 -24.61 -4.74 -29.84
N LEU A 30 -23.78 -4.66 -28.79
CA LEU A 30 -23.47 -3.41 -28.08
C LEU A 30 -24.74 -2.73 -27.52
N ASN A 31 -25.73 -3.52 -27.11
CA ASN A 31 -26.96 -2.97 -26.54
C ASN A 31 -26.80 -2.64 -25.05
N HIS A 32 -26.05 -3.47 -24.32
CA HIS A 32 -25.96 -3.41 -22.86
C HIS A 32 -24.51 -3.49 -22.40
N ALA A 33 -24.23 -2.74 -21.33
CA ALA A 33 -23.05 -2.91 -20.50
C ALA A 33 -23.50 -3.33 -19.09
N ILE A 34 -23.04 -4.49 -18.65
CA ILE A 34 -23.49 -5.11 -17.40
C ILE A 34 -22.27 -5.31 -16.48
N PRO A 35 -22.09 -4.51 -15.42
CA PRO A 35 -21.03 -4.75 -14.44
C PRO A 35 -21.36 -6.02 -13.64
N VAL A 36 -20.41 -6.96 -13.59
CA VAL A 36 -20.57 -8.27 -12.93
C VAL A 36 -19.87 -8.28 -11.57
N THR A 37 -18.66 -7.72 -11.50
CA THR A 37 -17.87 -7.64 -10.27
C THR A 37 -17.14 -6.31 -10.19
N GLY A 38 -16.73 -5.91 -8.99
CA GLY A 38 -15.87 -4.74 -8.81
C GLY A 38 -16.57 -3.39 -9.03
N GLY A 39 -17.87 -3.27 -8.72
CA GLY A 39 -18.59 -1.99 -8.79
C GLY A 39 -17.86 -0.84 -8.07
N HIS A 40 -17.38 -1.12 -6.85
CA HIS A 40 -16.57 -0.21 -6.02
C HIS A 40 -15.11 -0.05 -6.48
N HIS A 41 -14.65 -0.85 -7.44
CA HIS A 41 -13.34 -0.73 -8.09
C HIS A 41 -13.44 -0.16 -9.51
N GLY A 42 -14.58 0.45 -9.85
CA GLY A 42 -14.76 1.19 -11.10
C GLY A 42 -15.51 0.45 -12.19
N ALA A 43 -16.07 -0.75 -11.95
CA ALA A 43 -16.91 -1.43 -12.95
C ALA A 43 -18.15 -0.60 -13.31
N ASN A 44 -18.85 -0.05 -12.30
CA ASN A 44 -20.00 0.84 -12.51
C ASN A 44 -19.59 2.10 -13.27
N GLN A 45 -18.52 2.76 -12.82
CA GLN A 45 -18.00 3.98 -13.47
C GLN A 45 -17.64 3.73 -14.92
N THR A 46 -17.04 2.59 -15.23
CA THR A 46 -16.66 2.22 -16.60
C THR A 46 -17.88 1.87 -17.44
N THR A 47 -18.88 1.21 -16.85
CA THR A 47 -20.19 0.97 -17.48
C THR A 47 -20.86 2.28 -17.88
N LEU A 48 -20.90 3.27 -16.98
CA LEU A 48 -21.43 4.61 -17.27
C LEU A 48 -20.61 5.34 -18.35
N LYS A 49 -19.29 5.15 -18.38
CA LYS A 49 -18.44 5.70 -19.46
C LYS A 49 -18.77 5.05 -20.82
N LEU A 50 -19.01 3.73 -20.85
CA LEU A 50 -19.42 3.03 -22.07
C LEU A 50 -20.77 3.52 -22.57
N HIS A 51 -21.74 3.71 -21.67
CA HIS A 51 -23.02 4.34 -22.00
C HIS A 51 -22.81 5.71 -22.66
N LYS A 52 -22.06 6.61 -22.00
CA LYS A 52 -21.82 7.97 -22.52
C LYS A 52 -21.10 8.00 -23.87
N LYS A 53 -20.18 7.06 -24.12
CA LYS A 53 -19.33 7.07 -25.33
C LYS A 53 -19.93 6.31 -26.51
N LEU A 54 -20.69 5.27 -26.24
CA LEU A 54 -21.08 4.27 -27.24
C LEU A 54 -22.60 4.00 -27.24
N GLY A 55 -23.37 4.64 -26.36
CA GLY A 55 -24.83 4.50 -26.31
C GLY A 55 -25.33 3.21 -25.64
N LEU A 56 -24.45 2.37 -25.07
CA LEU A 56 -24.83 1.12 -24.42
C LEU A 56 -25.77 1.39 -23.23
N TYR A 57 -26.81 0.59 -23.05
CA TYR A 57 -27.66 0.64 -21.87
C TYR A 57 -26.91 0.11 -20.62
N PRO A 58 -26.76 0.90 -19.55
CA PRO A 58 -26.04 0.47 -18.35
C PRO A 58 -26.97 -0.31 -17.41
N ALA A 59 -26.80 -1.63 -17.32
CA ALA A 59 -27.59 -2.48 -16.41
C ALA A 59 -26.94 -2.57 -15.01
N ILE A 60 -26.89 -1.45 -14.28
CA ILE A 60 -26.27 -1.36 -12.95
C ILE A 60 -27.30 -1.70 -11.87
N THR A 61 -27.03 -2.70 -11.04
CA THR A 61 -27.99 -3.25 -10.05
C THR A 61 -27.57 -3.03 -8.60
N THR A 62 -26.43 -2.39 -8.35
CA THR A 62 -25.93 -2.17 -6.99
C THR A 62 -26.86 -1.24 -6.22
N ALA A 63 -27.27 -1.64 -5.01
CA ALA A 63 -28.18 -0.87 -4.14
C ALA A 63 -27.76 0.60 -3.95
N THR A 64 -26.44 0.84 -3.85
CA THR A 64 -25.84 2.18 -3.73
C THR A 64 -26.11 3.09 -4.94
N GLU A 65 -26.19 2.51 -6.14
CA GLU A 65 -26.51 3.25 -7.37
C GLU A 65 -28.01 3.59 -7.44
N ALA A 66 -28.86 2.63 -7.05
CA ALA A 66 -30.30 2.83 -6.98
C ALA A 66 -30.68 3.93 -5.98
N SER A 67 -29.93 4.06 -4.88
CA SER A 67 -30.18 5.08 -3.87
C SER A 67 -29.54 6.44 -4.16
N GLN A 68 -28.70 6.58 -5.20
CA GLN A 68 -27.88 7.77 -5.48
C GLN A 68 -27.01 8.25 -4.30
N LYS A 69 -26.69 7.36 -3.35
CA LYS A 69 -25.90 7.68 -2.15
C LYS A 69 -24.49 7.13 -2.31
N PRO A 70 -23.45 7.83 -1.84
CA PRO A 70 -22.08 7.33 -1.98
C PRO A 70 -21.83 6.13 -1.07
N SER A 71 -21.10 5.12 -1.55
CA SER A 71 -20.57 4.06 -0.67
C SER A 71 -19.49 4.60 0.28
N LEU A 72 -19.22 3.91 1.38
CA LEU A 72 -18.08 4.20 2.25
C LEU A 72 -16.75 4.21 1.47
N GLU A 73 -16.60 3.30 0.51
CA GLU A 73 -15.43 3.24 -0.37
C GLU A 73 -15.30 4.52 -1.22
N GLU A 74 -16.41 5.03 -1.74
CA GLU A 74 -16.45 6.28 -2.47
C GLU A 74 -16.18 7.49 -1.59
N ILE A 75 -16.74 7.54 -0.39
CA ILE A 75 -16.43 8.56 0.62
C ILE A 75 -14.92 8.57 0.90
N ALA A 76 -14.32 7.40 1.18
CA ALA A 76 -12.89 7.27 1.42
C ALA A 76 -12.06 7.80 0.24
N ARG A 77 -12.45 7.46 -0.99
CA ARG A 77 -11.80 7.92 -2.22
C ARG A 77 -11.90 9.43 -2.39
N LYS A 78 -13.08 10.03 -2.18
CA LYS A 78 -13.31 11.48 -2.28
C LYS A 78 -12.42 12.28 -1.32
N HIS A 79 -12.12 11.70 -0.15
CA HIS A 79 -11.24 12.30 0.85
C HIS A 79 -9.75 11.91 0.73
N ASN A 80 -9.36 11.19 -0.32
CA ASN A 80 -8.00 10.63 -0.48
C ASN A 80 -7.54 9.83 0.76
N LYS A 81 -8.44 9.00 1.32
CA LYS A 81 -8.19 8.14 2.50
C LYS A 81 -8.35 6.66 2.16
N LYS A 82 -7.84 5.79 3.03
CA LYS A 82 -8.11 4.35 3.02
C LYS A 82 -8.90 3.94 4.26
N ILE A 83 -9.73 2.91 4.10
CA ILE A 83 -10.49 2.30 5.19
C ILE A 83 -9.56 1.36 5.97
N LYS A 84 -9.35 1.62 7.27
CA LYS A 84 -8.49 0.81 8.14
C LYS A 84 -9.19 -0.48 8.57
N ASN A 85 -10.41 -0.38 9.10
CA ASN A 85 -11.21 -1.51 9.60
C ASN A 85 -12.25 -1.96 8.55
N LYS A 86 -11.76 -2.62 7.50
CA LYS A 86 -12.59 -3.10 6.38
C LYS A 86 -13.88 -3.86 6.75
N PRO A 87 -13.95 -4.66 7.84
CA PRO A 87 -15.21 -5.32 8.23
C PRO A 87 -16.40 -4.37 8.46
N ALA A 88 -16.14 -3.14 8.92
CA ALA A 88 -17.19 -2.14 9.18
C ALA A 88 -17.92 -1.68 7.90
N SER A 89 -17.31 -1.85 6.71
CA SER A 89 -17.87 -1.43 5.42
C SER A 89 -19.28 -1.99 5.17
N LYS A 90 -19.55 -3.25 5.56
CA LYS A 90 -20.87 -3.84 5.35
C LYS A 90 -21.94 -3.11 6.17
N LYS A 91 -21.71 -2.94 7.48
CA LYS A 91 -22.65 -2.28 8.41
C LYS A 91 -22.88 -0.82 8.00
N ILE A 92 -21.81 -0.09 7.71
CA ILE A 92 -21.88 1.31 7.28
C ILE A 92 -22.64 1.47 5.95
N ASN A 93 -22.32 0.65 4.95
CA ASN A 93 -22.98 0.78 3.65
C ASN A 93 -24.48 0.46 3.75
N SER A 94 -24.88 -0.52 4.57
CA SER A 94 -26.29 -0.74 4.87
C SER A 94 -26.92 0.49 5.52
N TYR A 95 -26.27 1.07 6.54
CA TYR A 95 -26.79 2.26 7.23
C TYR A 95 -26.92 3.49 6.32
N ILE A 96 -25.97 3.71 5.40
CA ILE A 96 -26.03 4.81 4.41
C ILE A 96 -27.30 4.73 3.56
N LEU A 97 -27.75 3.52 3.19
CA LEU A 97 -28.96 3.35 2.38
C LEU A 97 -30.21 3.89 3.09
N ASP A 98 -30.26 3.79 4.42
CA ASP A 98 -31.41 4.18 5.24
C ASP A 98 -31.38 5.68 5.61
N LEU A 99 -30.23 6.34 5.58
CA LEU A 99 -30.08 7.73 5.98
C LEU A 99 -30.71 8.72 5.00
N GLN A 100 -31.51 9.69 5.48
CA GLN A 100 -31.98 10.79 4.61
C GLN A 100 -30.89 11.81 4.27
N THR A 101 -29.81 11.85 5.07
CA THR A 101 -28.69 12.79 4.94
C THR A 101 -27.38 12.06 4.70
N ASP A 102 -26.32 12.81 4.42
CA ASP A 102 -24.96 12.26 4.37
C ASP A 102 -24.54 11.66 5.71
N LEU A 103 -23.69 10.63 5.66
CA LEU A 103 -23.06 10.04 6.84
C LEU A 103 -22.09 11.07 7.45
N PRO A 104 -22.20 11.40 8.75
CA PRO A 104 -21.30 12.36 9.39
C PRO A 104 -19.86 11.84 9.42
N ILE A 105 -18.90 12.73 9.15
CA ILE A 105 -17.46 12.44 9.18
C ILE A 105 -16.81 13.30 10.26
N ILE A 106 -16.32 12.66 11.32
CA ILE A 106 -15.61 13.33 12.41
C ILE A 106 -14.11 13.26 12.13
N LYS A 107 -13.46 14.43 12.02
CA LYS A 107 -12.00 14.52 11.89
C LYS A 107 -11.35 14.61 13.27
N ILE A 108 -10.40 13.72 13.54
CA ILE A 108 -9.63 13.67 14.78
C ILE A 108 -8.14 13.92 14.45
N ASP A 109 -7.52 14.93 15.07
CA ASP A 109 -6.11 15.32 14.86
C ASP A 109 -5.23 15.03 16.11
N GLY A 110 -3.92 14.79 15.96
CA GLY A 110 -2.95 14.71 17.07
C GLY A 110 -3.05 13.48 17.99
N PRO A 111 -2.08 13.27 18.91
CA PRO A 111 -1.97 12.05 19.69
C PRO A 111 -3.13 11.94 20.70
N ARG A 112 -3.97 10.93 20.52
CA ARG A 112 -5.06 10.61 21.44
C ARG A 112 -5.56 9.19 21.25
N THR A 113 -6.26 8.68 22.26
CA THR A 113 -6.95 7.39 22.21
C THR A 113 -8.40 7.60 21.79
N ILE A 114 -8.90 6.75 20.89
CA ILE A 114 -10.31 6.70 20.49
C ILE A 114 -10.84 5.29 20.76
N MET A 115 -12.00 5.20 21.39
CA MET A 115 -12.76 3.95 21.50
C MET A 115 -13.83 3.97 20.42
N ILE A 116 -13.95 2.89 19.66
CA ILE A 116 -14.90 2.78 18.54
C ILE A 116 -15.67 1.47 18.62
N GLU A 117 -16.91 1.52 18.16
CA GLU A 117 -17.77 0.35 17.98
C GLU A 117 -17.68 -0.18 16.54
N ASP A 118 -18.21 -1.38 16.31
CA ASP A 118 -18.20 -2.07 15.01
C ASP A 118 -18.87 -1.31 13.85
N ASN A 119 -19.76 -0.38 14.17
CA ASN A 119 -20.51 0.47 13.23
C ASN A 119 -19.79 1.80 12.96
N VAL A 120 -18.50 1.92 13.28
CA VAL A 120 -17.69 3.11 12.98
C VAL A 120 -16.62 2.75 11.95
N ALA A 121 -16.55 3.46 10.83
CA ALA A 121 -15.47 3.32 9.86
C ALA A 121 -14.30 4.27 10.16
N ILE A 122 -13.08 3.75 10.17
CA ILE A 122 -11.86 4.54 10.30
C ILE A 122 -11.27 4.83 8.92
N LEU A 123 -11.23 6.11 8.56
CA LEU A 123 -10.55 6.61 7.37
C LEU A 123 -9.17 7.18 7.74
N HIS A 124 -8.10 6.60 7.21
CA HIS A 124 -6.74 7.06 7.48
C HIS A 124 -6.07 7.58 6.21
N ASN A 125 -5.12 8.51 6.37
CA ASN A 125 -4.30 8.97 5.25
C ASN A 125 -3.22 7.91 4.96
N PRO A 126 -3.24 7.24 3.79
CA PRO A 126 -2.21 6.26 3.45
C PRO A 126 -0.82 6.89 3.27
N GLU A 127 -0.75 8.16 2.86
CA GLU A 127 0.51 8.86 2.57
C GLU A 127 1.18 9.45 3.81
N LYS A 128 0.41 9.71 4.88
CA LYS A 128 0.94 10.23 6.17
C LYS A 128 1.29 9.15 7.18
N THR A 129 0.97 7.88 6.92
CA THR A 129 1.52 6.78 7.72
C THR A 129 2.91 6.47 7.19
N PRO A 130 4.00 6.80 7.91
CA PRO A 130 5.31 6.31 7.55
C PRO A 130 5.22 4.79 7.45
N ASN A 131 5.60 4.26 6.29
CA ASN A 131 5.50 2.85 5.98
C ASN A 131 6.70 2.32 5.20
N TYR A 132 7.63 3.21 4.80
CA TYR A 132 8.85 2.79 4.15
C TYR A 132 9.94 2.52 5.18
N ILE A 133 10.67 1.42 4.97
CA ILE A 133 11.94 1.16 5.62
C ILE A 133 13.03 1.31 4.59
N ILE A 134 14.10 2.03 4.94
CA ILE A 134 15.32 2.07 4.14
C ILE A 134 16.34 1.15 4.78
N GLY A 135 16.63 0.04 4.13
CA GLY A 135 17.74 -0.83 4.54
C GLY A 135 19.06 -0.23 4.08
N VAL A 136 20.06 -0.19 4.97
CA VAL A 136 21.36 0.44 4.76
C VAL A 136 22.46 -0.58 4.99
N GLY A 137 23.27 -0.84 3.97
CA GLY A 137 24.54 -1.55 4.08
C GLY A 137 25.69 -0.63 3.70
N ALA A 138 26.83 -0.69 4.40
CA ALA A 138 27.99 0.14 4.09
C ALA A 138 29.31 -0.58 4.39
N ARG A 139 30.41 -0.05 3.86
CA ARG A 139 31.76 -0.47 4.26
C ARG A 139 32.04 -0.10 5.73
N LYS A 140 33.05 -0.73 6.32
CA LYS A 140 33.50 -0.44 7.69
C LYS A 140 34.02 1.00 7.78
N ASN A 141 33.83 1.67 8.91
CA ASN A 141 34.29 3.04 9.18
C ASN A 141 33.71 4.07 8.19
N ILE A 142 32.43 3.92 7.83
CA ILE A 142 31.80 4.80 6.85
C ILE A 142 31.59 6.19 7.45
N LYS A 143 31.83 7.25 6.67
CA LYS A 143 31.52 8.62 7.11
C LYS A 143 30.00 8.82 7.14
N LYS A 144 29.47 9.40 8.22
CA LYS A 144 28.04 9.71 8.38
C LYS A 144 27.43 10.42 7.16
N GLN A 145 28.19 11.36 6.57
CA GLN A 145 27.71 12.17 5.46
C GLN A 145 27.42 11.33 4.22
N LYS A 146 28.24 10.30 3.93
CA LYS A 146 27.99 9.37 2.82
C LYS A 146 26.67 8.62 2.99
N VAL A 147 26.34 8.21 4.23
CA VAL A 147 25.08 7.52 4.53
C VAL A 147 23.89 8.47 4.36
N ILE A 148 23.99 9.70 4.89
CA ILE A 148 22.95 10.73 4.74
C ILE A 148 22.70 11.04 3.26
N ASP A 149 23.76 11.23 2.47
CA ASP A 149 23.66 11.55 1.05
C ASP A 149 23.05 10.39 0.26
N ALA A 150 23.44 9.15 0.57
CA ALA A 150 22.83 7.95 -0.03
C ALA A 150 21.34 7.85 0.28
N VAL A 151 20.92 8.10 1.53
CA VAL A 151 19.51 8.10 1.93
C VAL A 151 18.74 9.24 1.24
N LYS A 152 19.29 10.45 1.16
CA LYS A 152 18.66 11.58 0.46
C LYS A 152 18.50 11.31 -1.04
N LYS A 153 19.54 10.78 -1.70
CA LYS A 153 19.47 10.38 -3.11
C LYS A 153 18.43 9.29 -3.33
N THR A 154 18.37 8.30 -2.44
CA THR A 154 17.37 7.22 -2.45
C THR A 154 15.95 7.78 -2.38
N LEU A 155 15.69 8.70 -1.44
CA LEU A 155 14.38 9.35 -1.32
C LEU A 155 14.01 10.15 -2.57
N GLN A 156 14.95 10.95 -3.08
CA GLN A 156 14.77 11.76 -4.27
C GLN A 156 14.44 10.91 -5.51
N GLN A 157 15.18 9.81 -5.73
CA GLN A 157 14.97 8.90 -6.87
C GLN A 157 13.58 8.22 -6.86
N ASN A 158 12.95 8.10 -5.69
CA ASN A 158 11.64 7.46 -5.54
C ASN A 158 10.50 8.48 -5.32
N ASN A 159 10.78 9.78 -5.43
CA ASN A 159 9.83 10.85 -5.12
C ASN A 159 9.21 10.71 -3.71
N LEU A 160 10.01 10.27 -2.73
CA LEU A 160 9.58 10.05 -1.34
C LEU A 160 10.05 11.19 -0.43
N ASN A 161 9.21 11.55 0.54
CA ASN A 161 9.56 12.46 1.61
C ASN A 161 10.10 11.70 2.84
N LYS A 162 11.05 12.29 3.57
CA LYS A 162 11.56 11.75 4.86
C LYS A 162 10.43 11.35 5.81
N LYS A 163 9.33 12.13 5.87
CA LYS A 163 8.17 11.88 6.73
C LYS A 163 7.43 10.56 6.43
N GLN A 164 7.71 9.93 5.29
CA GLN A 164 7.14 8.64 4.89
C GLN A 164 8.04 7.46 5.29
N VAL A 165 9.25 7.72 5.79
CA VAL A 165 10.18 6.70 6.28
C VAL A 165 9.92 6.46 7.75
N THR A 166 9.74 5.19 8.12
CA THR A 166 9.49 4.77 9.51
C THR A 166 10.81 4.62 10.26
N ALA A 167 11.80 4.04 9.61
CA ALA A 167 13.11 3.76 10.19
C ALA A 167 14.16 3.47 9.10
N LEU A 168 15.42 3.56 9.49
CA LEU A 168 16.52 2.90 8.80
C LEU A 168 16.70 1.49 9.39
N ALA A 169 17.19 0.54 8.60
CA ALA A 169 17.48 -0.81 9.09
C ALA A 169 18.86 -1.29 8.62
N THR A 170 19.65 -1.89 9.50
CA THR A 170 20.94 -2.50 9.14
C THR A 170 21.11 -3.86 9.83
N ALA A 171 22.16 -4.59 9.46
CA ALA A 171 22.47 -5.88 10.03
C ALA A 171 23.17 -5.73 11.40
N ASP A 172 23.03 -6.72 12.28
CA ASP A 172 23.74 -6.81 13.57
C ASP A 172 25.26 -6.64 13.46
N ILE A 173 25.91 -7.16 12.42
CA ILE A 173 27.35 -6.90 12.17
C ILE A 173 27.70 -5.42 11.97
N LYS A 174 26.69 -4.57 11.75
CA LYS A 174 26.80 -3.11 11.61
C LYS A 174 26.21 -2.37 12.79
N GLU A 175 25.87 -3.06 13.87
CA GLU A 175 25.30 -2.43 15.06
C GLU A 175 26.21 -1.35 15.62
N ASP A 176 27.53 -1.56 15.60
CA ASP A 176 28.55 -0.61 16.08
C ASP A 176 29.14 0.33 15.03
N GLU A 177 28.55 0.39 13.84
CA GLU A 177 29.01 1.31 12.80
C GLU A 177 28.55 2.75 13.08
N GLU A 178 29.45 3.54 13.70
CA GLU A 178 29.23 4.94 14.09
C GLU A 178 28.71 5.82 12.95
N GLY A 179 29.15 5.57 11.71
CA GLY A 179 28.67 6.29 10.53
C GLY A 179 27.17 6.12 10.30
N ILE A 180 26.64 4.92 10.51
CA ILE A 180 25.22 4.61 10.33
C ILE A 180 24.42 5.14 11.52
N LYS A 181 24.89 4.93 12.76
CA LYS A 181 24.23 5.45 13.98
C LYS A 181 24.05 6.96 13.92
N LYS A 182 25.14 7.70 13.63
CA LYS A 182 25.12 9.17 13.56
C LYS A 182 24.27 9.69 12.40
N ALA A 183 24.24 8.98 11.28
CA ALA A 183 23.37 9.33 10.17
C ALA A 183 21.88 9.15 10.52
N ALA A 184 21.52 8.04 11.16
CA ALA A 184 20.16 7.79 11.63
C ALA A 184 19.70 8.86 12.62
N GLN A 185 20.55 9.20 13.60
CA GLN A 185 20.30 10.26 14.57
C GLN A 185 20.10 11.62 13.90
N GLN A 186 20.99 12.02 12.98
CA GLN A 186 20.89 13.31 12.28
C GLN A 186 19.69 13.38 11.33
N LEU A 187 19.24 12.24 10.80
CA LEU A 187 18.01 12.16 10.01
C LEU A 187 16.74 12.11 10.88
N GLU A 188 16.87 11.98 12.20
CA GLU A 188 15.77 11.77 13.15
C GLU A 188 14.95 10.52 12.80
N LEU A 189 15.64 9.45 12.38
CA LEU A 189 15.03 8.17 12.07
C LEU A 189 15.55 7.10 13.03
N PRO A 190 14.67 6.28 13.63
CA PRO A 190 15.09 5.10 14.37
C PRO A 190 15.99 4.20 13.51
N LEU A 191 17.00 3.60 14.12
CA LEU A 191 17.84 2.58 13.48
C LEU A 191 17.47 1.21 14.03
N LEU A 192 16.92 0.37 13.17
CA LEU A 192 16.59 -1.02 13.50
C LEU A 192 17.77 -1.92 13.20
N ILE A 193 18.25 -2.65 14.21
CA ILE A 193 19.28 -3.67 14.05
C ILE A 193 18.60 -5.01 13.84
N VAL A 194 18.91 -5.66 12.72
CA VAL A 194 18.29 -6.94 12.33
C VAL A 194 19.28 -8.08 12.58
N PRO A 195 18.92 -9.07 13.42
CA PRO A 195 19.78 -10.23 13.66
C PRO A 195 20.00 -11.07 12.41
N LYS A 196 21.21 -11.64 12.27
CA LYS A 196 21.62 -12.53 11.18
C LYS A 196 20.62 -13.64 10.89
N LYS A 197 20.04 -14.25 11.94
CA LYS A 197 19.02 -15.31 11.82
C LYS A 197 17.79 -14.84 11.03
N LYS A 198 17.31 -13.61 11.26
CA LYS A 198 16.16 -13.04 10.52
C LYS A 198 16.55 -12.66 9.10
N ILE A 199 17.75 -12.13 8.89
CA ILE A 199 18.27 -11.78 7.57
C ILE A 199 18.32 -13.01 6.67
N ASN A 200 18.89 -14.12 7.16
CA ASN A 200 19.10 -15.34 6.38
C ASN A 200 17.81 -16.12 6.07
N GLN A 201 16.69 -15.77 6.69
CA GLN A 201 15.37 -16.30 6.31
C GLN A 201 14.79 -15.62 5.07
N ILE A 202 15.39 -14.52 4.62
CA ILE A 202 14.95 -13.76 3.46
C ILE A 202 15.91 -14.05 2.32
N ASN A 203 15.36 -14.40 1.16
CA ASN A 203 16.09 -14.54 -0.08
C ASN A 203 15.99 -13.23 -0.89
N PRO A 204 16.97 -12.32 -0.78
CA PRO A 204 16.91 -11.05 -1.49
C PRO A 204 17.16 -11.24 -3.00
N PRO A 205 16.57 -10.38 -3.86
CA PRO A 205 16.75 -10.49 -5.30
C PRO A 205 18.17 -10.15 -5.78
N SER A 206 18.95 -9.40 -5.01
CA SER A 206 20.28 -8.92 -5.42
C SER A 206 21.41 -9.53 -4.58
N LYS A 207 22.48 -9.98 -5.25
CA LYS A 207 23.68 -10.52 -4.59
C LYS A 207 24.37 -9.50 -3.69
N SER A 208 25.07 -9.98 -2.66
CA SER A 208 25.76 -9.15 -1.68
C SER A 208 27.12 -9.70 -1.28
N ARG A 209 28.13 -8.83 -1.14
CA ARG A 209 29.42 -9.19 -0.54
C ARG A 209 29.32 -9.63 0.93
N ALA A 210 28.18 -9.36 1.56
CA ALA A 210 27.91 -9.86 2.92
C ALA A 210 27.72 -11.39 2.96
N GLU A 211 27.54 -12.04 1.81
CA GLU A 211 27.51 -13.51 1.67
C GLU A 211 28.81 -14.14 2.18
N ASP A 212 29.96 -13.50 1.93
CA ASP A 212 31.27 -13.93 2.43
C ASP A 212 31.34 -13.91 3.97
N LEU A 213 30.47 -13.14 4.62
CA LEU A 213 30.34 -13.04 6.08
C LEU A 213 29.16 -13.87 6.62
N GLY A 214 28.56 -14.70 5.75
CA GLY A 214 27.44 -15.59 6.04
C GLY A 214 26.07 -14.91 6.11
N TYR A 215 25.89 -13.73 5.49
CA TYR A 215 24.59 -13.05 5.38
C TYR A 215 24.05 -13.17 3.96
N THR A 216 22.75 -13.43 3.78
CA THR A 216 22.12 -13.37 2.44
C THR A 216 22.15 -11.97 1.82
N GLY A 217 22.33 -10.94 2.65
CA GLY A 217 22.52 -9.55 2.25
C GLY A 217 22.42 -8.60 3.43
N VAL A 218 22.48 -7.29 3.17
CA VAL A 218 22.22 -6.27 4.21
C VAL A 218 21.04 -5.41 3.80
N ALA A 219 21.20 -4.50 2.83
CA ALA A 219 20.19 -3.49 2.50
C ALA A 219 18.78 -4.06 2.18
N GLU A 220 18.67 -4.99 1.24
CA GLU A 220 17.37 -5.59 0.89
C GLU A 220 16.75 -6.44 2.02
N PRO A 221 17.46 -7.42 2.61
CA PRO A 221 16.85 -8.26 3.63
C PRO A 221 16.58 -7.52 4.93
N THR A 222 17.35 -6.50 5.33
CA THR A 222 17.03 -5.71 6.54
C THR A 222 15.79 -4.85 6.32
N ALA A 223 15.63 -4.26 5.13
CA ALA A 223 14.42 -3.53 4.76
C ALA A 223 13.19 -4.45 4.78
N LEU A 224 13.27 -5.61 4.14
CA LEU A 224 12.18 -6.58 4.10
C LEU A 224 11.86 -7.19 5.47
N ALA A 225 12.87 -7.47 6.31
CA ALA A 225 12.68 -8.06 7.64
C ALA A 225 11.87 -7.15 8.55
N THR A 226 11.96 -5.83 8.37
CA THR A 226 11.37 -4.82 9.25
C THR A 226 10.18 -4.10 8.63
N SER A 227 9.93 -4.23 7.32
CA SER A 227 8.72 -3.69 6.69
C SER A 227 7.46 -4.50 7.01
N ILE A 228 6.27 -3.89 6.88
CA ILE A 228 5.00 -4.52 7.26
C ILE A 228 4.43 -5.34 6.10
N GLU A 229 4.43 -4.79 4.88
CA GLU A 229 3.86 -5.45 3.69
C GLU A 229 4.83 -6.45 3.04
N LYS A 230 6.08 -6.54 3.51
CA LYS A 230 7.15 -7.39 2.97
C LYS A 230 7.35 -7.18 1.46
N LYS A 231 7.13 -5.95 0.98
CA LYS A 231 7.20 -5.62 -0.44
C LYS A 231 8.39 -4.71 -0.72
N LEU A 232 9.28 -5.16 -1.60
CA LEU A 232 10.38 -4.34 -2.07
C LEU A 232 9.88 -3.28 -3.07
N ILE A 233 10.29 -2.03 -2.86
CA ILE A 233 9.95 -0.86 -3.67
C ILE A 233 11.14 -0.49 -4.56
N GLN A 234 12.32 -0.48 -3.95
CA GLN A 234 13.59 -0.29 -4.65
C GLN A 234 14.52 -1.45 -4.29
N LYS A 235 15.07 -2.09 -5.33
CA LYS A 235 16.17 -3.05 -5.18
C LYS A 235 17.43 -2.34 -4.65
N LYS A 236 18.42 -3.13 -4.26
CA LYS A 236 19.74 -2.68 -3.84
C LYS A 236 20.33 -1.72 -4.87
N THR A 237 20.56 -0.49 -4.45
CA THR A 237 21.27 0.53 -5.23
C THR A 237 22.52 0.94 -4.48
N ALA A 238 23.65 0.99 -5.18
CA ALA A 238 24.93 1.41 -4.62
C ALA A 238 25.17 2.91 -4.85
N PHE A 239 25.62 3.59 -3.81
CA PHE A 239 26.09 4.97 -3.77
C PHE A 239 27.48 4.97 -3.13
N ASP A 240 28.50 4.75 -3.95
CA ASP A 240 29.89 4.57 -3.53
C ASP A 240 30.05 3.42 -2.51
N ASP A 241 30.33 3.77 -1.26
CA ASP A 241 30.59 2.84 -0.16
C ASP A 241 29.32 2.49 0.64
N VAL A 242 28.16 3.00 0.22
CA VAL A 242 26.85 2.78 0.85
C VAL A 242 25.91 2.13 -0.15
N THR A 243 25.09 1.20 0.33
CA THR A 243 24.03 0.56 -0.43
C THR A 243 22.72 0.75 0.29
N THR A 244 21.67 1.10 -0.44
CA THR A 244 20.32 1.26 0.12
C THR A 244 19.32 0.40 -0.64
N ALA A 245 18.23 0.05 0.04
CA ALA A 245 17.04 -0.55 -0.55
C ALA A 245 15.81 -0.01 0.19
N ILE A 246 14.66 0.04 -0.48
CA ILE A 246 13.39 0.48 0.15
C ILE A 246 12.42 -0.69 0.16
N ALA A 247 11.82 -0.96 1.31
CA ALA A 247 10.68 -1.87 1.45
C ALA A 247 9.50 -1.20 2.14
N ARG A 248 8.30 -1.75 1.92
CA ARG A 248 7.04 -1.37 2.54
C ARG A 248 6.38 -2.58 3.20
#